data_AF-A0A963PIT1-F1
#
_entry.id   AF-A0A963PIT1-F1
#
_cell.length_a   1.000
_cell.length_b   1.000
_cell.length_c   1.000
_cell.angle_alpha   90.00
_cell.angle_beta   90.00
_cell.angle_gamma   90.00
#
_symmetry.space_group_name_H-M   'P 1'
#
loop_
_entity.id
_entity.type
_entity.pdbx_description
1 polymer ?
#
loop_
_entity_poly.entity_id
_entity_poly.type
_entity_poly.pdbx_seq_one_letter_code
_entity_poly.pdbx_strand_id
1 'polypeptide(L)' 'MAHNPQLNKNGELIHLLSTEGLSRDILTQILDTASSFVSVSDREVKKVPLLRGKSVFNLFFENST' A
#
# COMPACT_ATOMS: atom_id res chain seq x y z
N MET A 1 14.28 21.04 -0.43
CA MET A 1 13.79 19.64 -0.51
C MET A 1 12.85 19.58 -1.69
N ALA A 2 13.14 18.78 -2.72
CA ALA A 2 12.24 18.64 -3.86
C ALA A 2 10.87 18.10 -3.38
N HIS A 3 9.79 18.55 -4.02
CA HIS A 3 8.46 18.02 -3.75
C HIS A 3 8.43 16.51 -4.04
N ASN A 4 8.11 15.69 -3.03
CA ASN A 4 7.94 14.26 -3.20
C ASN A 4 6.45 13.98 -3.48
N PRO A 5 6.06 13.59 -4.72
CA PRO A 5 4.66 13.38 -5.08
C PRO A 5 4.03 12.17 -4.36
N GLN A 6 4.83 11.35 -3.69
CA GLN A 6 4.37 10.19 -2.95
C GLN A 6 3.73 10.56 -1.61
N LEU A 7 4.07 11.74 -1.07
CA LEU A 7 3.66 12.19 0.25
C LEU A 7 2.75 13.42 0.17
N ASN A 8 1.76 13.49 1.06
CA ASN A 8 0.99 14.72 1.24
C ASN A 8 1.76 15.74 2.11
N LYS A 9 1.14 16.89 2.36
CA LYS A 9 1.72 17.98 3.18
C LYS A 9 2.07 17.59 4.64
N ASN A 10 1.49 16.50 5.15
CA ASN A 10 1.74 15.98 6.49
C ASN A 10 2.83 14.89 6.50
N GLY A 11 3.38 14.52 5.34
CA GLY A 11 4.33 13.41 5.21
C GLY A 11 3.67 12.04 5.16
N GLU A 12 2.34 11.96 5.01
CA GLU A 12 1.62 10.68 4.91
C GLU A 12 1.69 10.16 3.46
N LEU A 13 1.89 8.85 3.31
CA LEU A 13 1.95 8.20 2.00
C LEU A 13 0.58 8.23 1.32
N ILE A 14 0.52 8.80 0.12
CA ILE A 14 -0.70 8.89 -0.72
C ILE A 14 -0.56 8.18 -2.07
N HIS A 15 0.67 8.05 -2.58
CA HIS A 15 0.99 7.31 -3.81
C HIS A 15 2.24 6.46 -3.59
N LEU A 16 2.23 5.21 -4.08
CA LEU A 16 3.41 4.34 -4.11
C LEU A 16 3.90 4.23 -5.56
N LEU A 17 4.89 5.06 -5.91
CA LEU A 17 5.46 5.14 -7.26
C LEU A 17 6.87 4.55 -7.31
N SER A 18 7.64 4.70 -6.22
CA SER A 18 9.00 4.18 -6.04
C SER A 18 9.31 4.04 -4.55
N THR A 19 10.26 3.17 -4.20
CA THR A 19 10.80 3.14 -2.83
C THR A 19 11.77 4.29 -2.55
N GLU A 20 12.31 4.93 -3.60
CA GLU A 20 13.20 6.08 -3.47
C GLU A 20 12.47 7.28 -2.85
N GLY A 21 13.18 8.01 -1.98
CA GLY A 21 12.64 9.19 -1.30
C GLY A 21 11.60 8.89 -0.21
N LEU A 22 11.29 7.62 0.06
CA LEU A 22 10.52 7.20 1.23
C LEU A 22 11.45 6.95 2.42
N SER A 23 11.00 7.31 3.63
CA SER A 23 11.74 7.00 4.85
C SER A 23 11.67 5.49 5.15
N ARG A 24 12.66 4.99 5.89
CA ARG A 24 12.67 3.62 6.41
C ARG A 24 11.38 3.30 7.17
N ASP A 25 10.90 4.23 7.99
CA ASP A 25 9.74 4.01 8.85
C ASP A 25 8.46 3.75 8.05
N ILE A 26 8.25 4.49 6.94
CA ILE A 26 7.12 4.25 6.03
C ILE A 26 7.22 2.85 5.42
N LEU A 27 8.41 2.48 4.95
CA LEU A 27 8.62 1.16 4.33
C LEU A 27 8.38 0.02 5.33
N THR A 28 8.92 0.15 6.54
CA THR A 28 8.72 -0.84 7.61
C THR A 28 7.25 -0.92 8.02
N GLN A 29 6.54 0.21 8.13
CA GLN A 29 5.10 0.21 8.42
C GLN A 29 4.27 -0.56 7.38
N ILE A 30 4.60 -0.44 6.09
CA ILE A 30 3.95 -1.23 5.02
C ILE A 30 4.20 -2.72 5.24
N LEU A 31 5.44 -3.11 5.51
CA LEU A 31 5.83 -4.51 5.72
C LEU A 31 5.17 -5.11 6.96
N ASP A 32 5.15 -4.39 8.09
CA ASP A 32 4.50 -4.82 9.33
C ASP A 32 2.99 -4.99 9.14
N THR A 33 2.36 -4.03 8.44
CA THR A 33 0.94 -4.13 8.08
C THR A 33 0.67 -5.35 7.22
N ALA A 34 1.47 -5.58 6.16
CA ALA A 34 1.34 -6.74 5.29
C ALA A 34 1.49 -8.07 6.05
N SER A 35 2.44 -8.14 6.99
CA SER A 35 2.67 -9.33 7.83
C SER A 35 1.41 -9.74 8.61
N SER A 36 0.63 -8.77 9.10
CA SER A 36 -0.64 -9.06 9.77
C SER A 36 -1.65 -9.78 8.87
N PHE A 37 -1.66 -9.52 7.57
CA PHE A 37 -2.54 -10.18 6.61
C PHE A 37 -2.08 -11.58 6.21
N VAL A 38 -0.77 -11.87 6.28
CA VAL A 38 -0.23 -13.22 5.99
C VAL A 38 -0.78 -14.25 6.97
N SER A 39 -0.85 -13.91 8.27
CA SER A 39 -1.40 -14.78 9.31
C SER A 39 -2.92 -15.01 9.25
N VAL A 40 -3.65 -14.21 8.46
CA VAL A 40 -5.12 -14.28 8.30
C VAL A 40 -5.52 -15.29 7.22
N SER A 41 -4.56 -15.82 6.46
CA SER A 41 -4.78 -16.76 5.35
C SER A 41 -5.43 -18.09 5.75
N ASP A 42 -5.32 -18.50 7.03
CA ASP A 42 -5.92 -19.73 7.59
C ASP A 42 -7.33 -19.54 8.17
N ARG A 43 -7.87 -18.32 8.24
CA ARG A 43 -9.21 -18.06 8.78
C ARG A 43 -10.23 -17.94 7.64
N GLU A 44 -11.29 -18.74 7.70
CA GLU A 44 -12.40 -18.80 6.71
C GLU A 44 -13.09 -17.44 6.45
N VAL A 45 -12.92 -16.44 7.31
CA VAL A 45 -13.55 -15.12 7.15
C VAL A 45 -12.57 -14.13 6.52
N LYS A 46 -12.38 -14.24 5.20
CA LYS A 46 -11.55 -13.33 4.36
C LYS A 46 -12.12 -11.92 4.16
N LYS A 47 -12.88 -11.34 5.11
CA LYS A 47 -13.57 -10.06 4.88
C LYS A 47 -13.29 -9.06 5.99
N VAL A 48 -12.08 -8.52 6.00
CA VAL A 48 -11.85 -7.21 6.64
C VAL A 48 -12.44 -6.16 5.68
N PRO A 49 -13.52 -5.43 6.02
CA PRO A 49 -14.26 -4.60 5.07
C PRO A 49 -13.57 -3.27 4.76
N LEU A 50 -12.23 -3.21 4.79
CA LEU A 50 -11.46 -1.96 4.68
C LEU A 50 -11.70 -1.21 3.36
N LEU A 51 -12.00 -1.93 2.28
CA LEU A 51 -12.25 -1.37 0.95
C LEU A 51 -13.73 -1.36 0.57
N ARG A 52 -14.66 -1.55 1.52
CA ARG A 52 -16.09 -1.54 1.20
C ARG A 52 -16.48 -0.18 0.59
N GLY A 53 -17.13 -0.22 -0.57
CA GLY A 53 -17.49 0.99 -1.31
C GLY A 53 -16.34 1.68 -2.03
N LYS A 54 -15.18 1.01 -2.15
CA LYS A 54 -14.05 1.44 -3.00
C LYS A 54 -13.94 0.53 -4.22
N SER A 55 -13.66 1.13 -5.37
CA SER A 55 -13.31 0.42 -6.60
C SER A 55 -11.82 0.54 -6.86
N VAL A 56 -11.14 -0.58 -7.12
CA VAL A 56 -9.72 -0.63 -7.46
C VAL A 56 -9.60 -1.06 -8.92
N PHE A 57 -8.79 -0.34 -9.71
CA PHE A 57 -8.58 -0.60 -11.12
C PHE A 57 -7.13 -1.01 -11.34
N ASN A 58 -6.93 -2.17 -11.94
CA ASN A 58 -5.62 -2.63 -12.40
C ASN A 58 -5.45 -2.24 -13.86
N LEU A 59 -4.43 -1.44 -14.17
CA LEU A 59 -4.13 -0.99 -15.53
C LEU A 59 -2.74 -1.48 -15.93
N PHE A 60 -2.71 -2.36 -16.93
CA PHE A 60 -1.50 -2.93 -17.48
C PHE A 60 -1.46 -2.66 -18.98
N PHE A 61 -0.41 -1.97 -19.45
CA PHE A 61 -0.17 -1.78 -20.89
C PHE A 61 0.54 -2.97 -21.52
N GLU A 62 1.21 -3.78 -20.68
CA GLU A 62 1.90 -5.02 -21.03
C GLU A 62 1.51 -6.11 -20.03
N ASN A 63 1.50 -7.38 -20.46
CA ASN A 63 1.09 -8.49 -19.59
C ASN A 63 2.02 -8.65 -18.38
N SER A 64 1.45 -8.81 -17.18
CA SER A 64 2.17 -8.99 -15.92
C SER A 64 1.34 -9.84 -14.95
N THR A 65 1.28 -11.15 -15.21
CA THR A 65 0.54 -12.14 -14.41
C THR A 65 1.35 -12.63 -13.21
#